data_AF-A0A9D5XQQ6-F1
#
_entry.id   AF-A0A9D5XQQ6-F1
#
_cell.length_a   1.000
_cell.length_b   1.000
_cell.length_c   1.000
_cell.angle_alpha   90.00
_cell.angle_beta   90.00
_cell.angle_gamma   90.00
#
_symmetry.space_group_name_H-M   'P 1'
#
loop_
_entity.id
_entity.type
_entity.pdbx_description
1 polymer ?
#
loop_
_entity_poly.entity_id
_entity_poly.type
_entity_poly.pdbx_seq_one_letter_code
_entity_poly.pdbx_strand_id
1 'polypeptide(L)' 'MSCPDCTHAQAIKHWGGFHASCHGCQVRALATGPAHHTAMQANAMTPAYRSALQRAFGEDWRAAHEEVKAEHERIKGMA' A
#
# COMPACT_ATOMS: atom_id res chain seq x y z
N MET A 1 11.30 10.76 6.35
CA MET A 1 11.25 9.56 5.50
C MET A 1 12.58 9.48 4.76
N SER A 2 13.42 8.47 5.02
CA SER A 2 14.80 8.36 4.47
C SER A 2 14.93 7.30 3.37
N CYS A 3 13.84 6.62 3.00
CA CYS A 3 13.85 5.57 1.98
C CYS A 3 13.89 6.18 0.57
N PRO A 4 14.90 5.89 -0.26
CA PRO A 4 15.02 6.45 -1.60
C PRO A 4 13.84 6.06 -2.50
N ASP A 5 13.34 4.82 -2.37
CA ASP A 5 12.18 4.35 -3.12
C ASP A 5 10.86 5.00 -2.69
N CYS A 6 10.75 5.44 -1.43
CA CYS A 6 9.61 6.25 -1.02
C CYS A 6 9.70 7.65 -1.64
N THR A 7 10.87 8.26 -1.65
CA THR A 7 11.10 9.58 -2.25
C THR A 7 10.80 9.56 -3.75
N HIS A 8 11.33 8.60 -4.52
CA HIS A 8 11.07 8.54 -5.95
C HIS A 8 9.59 8.32 -6.29
N ALA A 9 8.88 7.48 -5.52
CA ALA A 9 7.47 7.23 -5.75
C ALA A 9 6.53 8.38 -5.37
N GLN A 10 7.03 9.40 -4.66
CA GLN A 10 6.27 10.64 -4.48
C GLN A 10 6.20 11.44 -5.77
N ALA A 11 7.23 11.36 -6.62
CA ALA A 11 7.31 12.09 -7.89
C ALA A 11 6.90 11.23 -9.10
N ILE A 12 7.13 9.92 -9.06
CA ILE A 12 6.93 9.01 -10.20
C ILE A 12 5.79 8.04 -9.87
N LYS A 13 4.66 8.19 -10.57
CA LYS A 13 3.42 7.42 -10.33
C LYS A 13 3.62 5.90 -10.36
N HIS A 14 4.39 5.41 -11.32
CA HIS A 14 4.65 3.98 -11.52
C HIS A 14 6.08 3.58 -11.10
N TRP A 15 6.61 4.18 -10.04
CA TRP A 15 7.92 3.81 -9.52
C TRP A 15 7.94 2.33 -9.07
N GLY A 16 8.87 1.56 -9.65
CA GLY A 16 8.95 0.11 -9.44
C GLY A 16 9.85 -0.36 -8.29
N GLY A 17 10.61 0.54 -7.67
CA GLY A 17 11.53 0.19 -6.57
C GLY A 17 10.80 0.05 -5.24
N PHE A 18 11.21 -0.94 -4.42
CA PHE A 18 10.66 -1.21 -3.09
C PHE A 18 11.73 -1.78 -2.16
N HIS A 19 11.65 -1.42 -0.88
CA HIS A 19 12.40 -2.06 0.20
C HIS A 19 11.46 -2.85 1.11
N ALA A 20 11.72 -4.15 1.26
CA ALA A 20 10.85 -5.07 2.01
C ALA A 20 10.68 -4.70 3.51
N SER A 21 11.68 -4.08 4.12
CA SER A 21 11.65 -3.62 5.52
C SER A 21 11.14 -2.17 5.68
N CYS A 22 10.82 -1.47 4.59
CA CYS A 22 10.36 -0.10 4.65
C CYS A 22 8.84 -0.06 4.74
N HIS A 23 8.31 0.51 5.83
CA HIS A 23 6.87 0.69 6.05
C HIS A 23 6.15 1.31 4.86
N GLY A 24 6.63 2.47 4.37
CA GLY A 24 6.01 3.15 3.22
C GLY A 24 6.07 2.34 1.93
N CYS A 25 7.12 1.53 1.73
CA CYS A 25 7.19 0.63 0.58
C CYS A 25 6.18 -0.53 0.71
N GLN A 26 5.98 -1.08 1.91
CA GLN A 26 4.96 -2.11 2.15
C GLN A 26 3.55 -1.57 1.94
N VAL A 27 3.26 -0.36 2.43
CA VAL A 27 1.99 0.35 2.21
C VAL A 27 1.74 0.52 0.72
N ARG A 28 2.72 1.06 -0.03
CA ARG A 28 2.60 1.26 -1.48
C ARG A 28 2.41 -0.06 -2.22
N ALA A 29 3.18 -1.09 -1.88
CA ALA A 29 3.08 -2.40 -2.51
C ALA A 29 1.67 -3.00 -2.37
N LEU A 30 1.02 -2.80 -1.21
CA LEU A 30 -0.36 -3.22 -1.00
C LEU A 30 -1.35 -2.30 -1.72
N ALA A 31 -1.15 -0.99 -1.72
CA ALA A 31 -2.03 -0.01 -2.37
C ALA A 31 -2.17 -0.22 -3.89
N THR A 32 -1.08 -0.65 -4.54
CA THR A 32 -1.05 -0.99 -5.97
C THR A 32 -1.22 -2.48 -6.24
N GLY A 33 -1.42 -3.29 -5.19
CA GLY A 33 -1.44 -4.75 -5.28
C GLY A 33 -2.82 -5.35 -5.61
N PRO A 34 -2.84 -6.60 -6.10
CA PRO A 34 -4.09 -7.26 -6.52
C PRO A 34 -5.07 -7.49 -5.37
N ALA A 35 -4.60 -7.79 -4.16
CA ALA A 35 -5.47 -8.04 -3.01
C ALA A 35 -6.28 -6.79 -2.60
N HIS A 36 -5.64 -5.61 -2.63
CA HIS A 36 -6.33 -4.35 -2.39
C HIS A 36 -7.33 -4.04 -3.51
N HIS A 37 -6.93 -4.24 -4.78
CA HIS A 37 -7.81 -4.04 -5.91
C HIS A 37 -9.08 -4.92 -5.83
N THR A 38 -8.93 -6.20 -5.50
CA THR A 38 -10.09 -7.09 -5.27
C THR A 38 -10.96 -6.62 -4.10
N ALA A 39 -10.37 -6.14 -3.00
CA ALA A 39 -11.12 -5.60 -1.88
C ALA A 39 -11.93 -4.34 -2.24
N MET A 40 -11.34 -3.45 -3.05
CA MET A 40 -12.02 -2.26 -3.57
C MET A 40 -13.18 -2.62 -4.49
N GLN A 41 -13.00 -3.59 -5.40
CA GLN A 41 -14.08 -4.06 -6.27
C GLN A 41 -15.23 -4.71 -5.50
N ALA A 42 -14.91 -5.46 -4.44
CA ALA A 42 -15.91 -6.09 -3.58
C ALA A 42 -16.56 -5.12 -2.58
N ASN A 43 -16.06 -3.88 -2.47
CA ASN A 43 -16.41 -2.92 -1.43
C ASN A 43 -16.41 -3.55 -0.01
N ALA A 44 -15.43 -4.42 0.26
CA ALA A 44 -15.40 -5.24 1.45
C ALA A 44 -13.97 -5.60 1.87
N MET A 45 -13.76 -5.78 3.18
CA MET A 45 -12.53 -6.35 3.72
C MET A 45 -12.46 -7.85 3.40
N THR A 46 -11.81 -8.21 2.30
CA THR A 46 -11.69 -9.63 1.90
C THR A 46 -10.70 -10.39 2.79
N PRO A 47 -10.87 -11.71 2.99
CA PRO A 47 -9.92 -12.52 3.76
C PRO A 47 -8.48 -12.43 3.24
N ALA A 48 -8.30 -12.40 1.91
CA ALA A 48 -6.99 -12.30 1.28
C ALA A 48 -6.31 -10.96 1.57
N TYR A 49 -7.05 -9.84 1.44
CA TYR A 49 -6.52 -8.52 1.73
C TYR A 49 -6.20 -8.33 3.21
N ARG A 50 -7.10 -8.77 4.10
CA ARG A 50 -6.84 -8.77 5.55
C ARG A 50 -5.58 -9.57 5.90
N SER A 51 -5.42 -10.75 5.32
CA SER A 51 -4.23 -11.59 5.55
C SER A 51 -2.95 -10.91 5.06
N ALA A 52 -3.01 -10.19 3.94
CA ALA A 52 -1.87 -9.43 3.43
C ALA A 52 -1.49 -8.27 4.35
N LEU A 53 -2.47 -7.52 4.87
CA LEU A 53 -2.25 -6.46 5.86
C LEU A 53 -1.65 -7.00 7.16
N GLN A 54 -2.21 -8.09 7.69
CA GLN A 54 -1.71 -8.72 8.92
C GLN A 54 -0.28 -9.26 8.75
N ARG A 55 0.04 -9.80 7.58
CA ARG A 55 1.40 -10.28 7.29
C ARG A 55 2.41 -9.14 7.20
N ALA A 56 2.01 -7.99 6.66
CA ALA A 56 2.91 -6.85 6.49
C ALA A 56 3.08 -6.03 7.79
N PHE A 57 2.01 -5.89 8.58
CA PHE A 57 1.96 -4.91 9.68
C PHE A 57 1.58 -5.50 11.04
N GLY A 58 1.33 -6.80 11.14
CA GLY A 58 1.00 -7.46 12.41
C GLY A 58 -0.28 -6.92 13.04
N GLU A 59 -0.19 -6.48 14.29
CA GLU A 59 -1.33 -5.96 15.06
C GLU A 59 -1.83 -4.61 14.55
N ASP A 60 -0.92 -3.83 13.93
CA ASP A 60 -1.20 -2.48 13.40
C ASP A 60 -1.89 -2.50 12.03
N TRP A 61 -2.31 -3.67 11.55
CA TRP A 61 -2.91 -3.86 10.23
C TRP A 61 -4.12 -2.95 9.97
N ARG A 62 -4.85 -2.53 11.02
CA ARG A 62 -5.98 -1.58 10.89
C ARG A 62 -5.51 -0.16 10.61
N ALA A 63 -4.45 0.30 11.27
CA ALA A 63 -3.87 1.61 10.98
C ALA A 63 -3.26 1.62 9.57
N ALA A 64 -2.50 0.58 9.24
CA ALA A 64 -1.92 0.41 7.92
C ALA A 64 -2.97 0.27 6.81
N HIS A 65 -4.17 -0.28 7.10
CA HIS A 65 -5.28 -0.29 6.14
C HIS A 65 -5.68 1.12 5.69
N GLU A 66 -5.76 2.06 6.63
CA GLU A 66 -6.08 3.46 6.32
C GLU A 66 -4.94 4.13 5.53
N GLU A 67 -3.69 3.80 5.85
CA GLU A 67 -2.53 4.27 5.08
C GLU A 67 -2.54 3.73 3.64
N VAL A 68 -2.87 2.46 3.44
CA VAL A 68 -2.98 1.84 2.12
C VAL A 68 -4.07 2.51 1.29
N LYS A 69 -5.21 2.86 1.90
CA LYS A 69 -6.26 3.63 1.23
C LYS A 69 -5.78 5.04 0.85
N ALA A 70 -5.15 5.74 1.77
CA ALA A 70 -4.62 7.08 1.52
C ALA A 70 -3.56 7.08 0.41
N GLU A 71 -2.66 6.10 0.42
CA GLU A 71 -1.63 5.94 -0.61
C GLU A 71 -2.22 5.57 -1.97
N HIS A 72 -3.26 4.73 -2.01
CA HIS A 72 -3.97 4.40 -3.25
C HIS A 72 -4.59 5.65 -3.88
N GLU A 73 -5.30 6.47 -3.09
CA GLU A 73 -5.90 7.71 -3.58
C GLU A 73 -4.82 8.72 -4.01
N ARG A 74 -3.69 8.81 -3.29
CA ARG A 74 -2.54 9.63 -3.69
C ARG A 74 -2.04 9.22 -5.09
N ILE A 75 -1.74 7.94 -5.29
CA ILE A 75 -1.23 7.42 -6.57
C ILE A 75 -2.22 7.64 -7.70
N LYS A 76 -3.52 7.41 -7.44
CA LYS A 76 -4.60 7.63 -8.40
C LYS A 76 -4.69 9.10 -8.84
N GLY A 77 -4.46 10.04 -7.91
CA GLY A 77 -4.47 11.48 -8.16
C GLY A 77 -3.20 12.04 -8.84
N MET A 78 -2.15 11.24 -9.00
CA MET A 78 -0.95 11.67 -9.73
C MET A 78 -1.25 11.77 -11.24
N ALA A 79 -0.78 12.86 -11.85
CA ALA A 79 -0.84 13.08 -13.30
C ALA A 79 0.07 12.11 -14.06
#